data_AF-A0A4R9EG24-F1
#
_entry.id   AF-A0A4R9EG24-F1
#
_cell.length_a   1.000
_cell.length_b   1.000
_cell.length_c   1.000
_cell.angle_alpha   90.00
_cell.angle_beta   90.00
_cell.angle_gamma   90.00
#
_symmetry.space_group_name_H-M   'P 1'
#
loop_
_entity.id
_entity.type
_entity.pdbx_description
1 polymer ?
#
loop_
_entity_poly.entity_id
_entity_poly.type
_entity_poly.pdbx_seq_one_letter_code
_entity_poly.pdbx_strand_id
1 'polypeptide(L)'
;MTGEVLQGLGAGASLLPRTGEDPPVTIPRVPAREAAERELSKPMYHENDPSLLQRALNRFWDWVDDLFTAASGATPGGGFGLLVIALAVLAVVAALWWRLGTPRRAPTSS
;
A
#
# COMPACT_ATOMS: atom_id res chain seq x y z
N MET A 1 -24.55 -47.18 58.85
CA MET A 1 -23.22 -47.35 59.47
C MET A 1 -22.21 -47.47 58.33
N THR A 2 -21.62 -46.33 57.93
CA THR A 2 -20.20 -45.97 58.16
C THR A 2 -19.29 -46.57 57.08
N GLY A 3 -18.59 -45.80 56.26
CA GLY A 3 -18.43 -44.34 56.25
C GLY A 3 -17.66 -43.87 55.01
N GLU A 4 -17.83 -42.59 54.71
CA GLU A 4 -16.91 -41.82 53.89
C GLU A 4 -15.60 -41.61 54.65
N VAL A 5 -14.44 -41.66 53.99
CA VAL A 5 -13.43 -40.58 54.06
C VAL A 5 -12.40 -40.67 52.91
N LEU A 6 -11.98 -39.49 52.42
CA LEU A 6 -10.72 -39.13 51.71
C LEU A 6 -10.69 -39.42 50.19
N GLN A 7 -10.98 -38.49 49.28
CA GLN A 7 -10.33 -37.18 49.03
C GLN A 7 -8.80 -37.17 49.08
N GLY A 8 -8.21 -36.94 47.91
CA GLY A 8 -6.90 -36.32 47.74
C GLY A 8 -5.76 -37.29 47.45
N LEU A 9 -5.26 -37.30 46.21
CA LEU A 9 -3.88 -36.98 45.88
C LEU A 9 -3.58 -37.33 44.41
N GLY A 10 -2.96 -36.37 43.72
CA GLY A 10 -2.26 -36.63 42.46
C GLY A 10 -3.00 -36.15 41.23
N ALA A 11 -3.33 -34.86 41.17
CA ALA A 11 -3.20 -34.16 39.90
C ALA A 11 -1.80 -34.46 39.37
N GLY A 12 -1.71 -35.37 38.39
CA GLY A 12 -0.51 -35.63 37.64
C GLY A 12 -0.19 -34.38 36.83
N ALA A 13 0.35 -33.36 37.48
CA ALA A 13 1.12 -32.33 36.83
C ALA A 13 2.28 -33.06 36.17
N SER A 14 2.12 -33.38 34.90
CA SER A 14 3.15 -33.93 34.04
C SER A 14 4.32 -32.96 34.06
N LEU A 15 5.26 -33.19 34.96
CA LEU A 15 6.59 -32.58 34.98
C LEU A 15 7.37 -33.20 33.82
N LEU A 16 6.99 -32.87 32.59
CA LEU A 16 7.81 -33.17 31.44
C LEU A 16 9.07 -32.28 31.53
N PRO A 17 10.27 -32.85 31.32
CA PRO A 17 11.49 -32.05 31.24
C PRO A 17 11.28 -30.99 30.16
N ARG A 18 11.52 -29.73 30.49
CA ARG A 18 11.56 -28.63 29.51
C ARG A 18 12.81 -28.81 28.65
N THR A 19 12.79 -29.80 27.76
CA THR A 19 13.71 -29.87 26.64
C THR A 19 13.45 -28.62 25.80
N GLY A 20 14.47 -28.05 25.15
CA GLY A 20 14.33 -26.86 24.29
C GLY A 20 13.47 -27.08 23.04
N GLU A 21 12.54 -28.03 23.07
CA GLU A 21 11.63 -28.43 22.00
C GLU A 21 10.21 -27.87 22.17
N ASP A 22 9.89 -27.21 23.29
CA ASP A 22 8.71 -26.35 23.37
C ASP A 22 8.88 -25.22 22.32
N PRO A 23 7.95 -25.05 21.36
CA PRO A 23 8.02 -23.93 20.44
C PRO A 23 8.16 -22.63 21.23
N PRO A 24 9.14 -21.76 20.92
CA PRO A 24 9.38 -20.54 21.68
C PRO A 24 8.16 -19.60 21.71
N VAL A 25 7.20 -19.80 20.81
CA VAL A 25 5.89 -19.15 20.81
C VAL A 25 4.91 -19.99 21.64
N THR A 26 4.72 -19.60 22.89
CA THR A 26 3.81 -20.26 23.85
C THR A 26 2.38 -19.71 23.84
N ILE A 27 2.14 -18.68 23.01
CA ILE A 27 0.83 -18.07 22.84
C ILE A 27 0.04 -18.79 21.73
N PRO A 28 -1.24 -19.16 21.97
CA PRO A 28 -2.07 -19.77 20.94
C PRO A 28 -2.25 -18.85 19.72
N ARG A 29 -2.54 -19.45 18.54
CA ARG A 29 -2.56 -18.77 17.23
C ARG A 29 -3.39 -17.47 17.19
N VAL A 30 -4.60 -17.50 17.75
CA VAL A 30 -5.51 -16.34 17.74
C VAL A 30 -5.01 -15.21 18.64
N PRO A 31 -4.69 -15.46 19.94
CA PRO A 31 -4.02 -14.47 20.79
C PRO A 31 -2.73 -13.89 20.19
N ALA A 32 -1.94 -14.71 19.50
CA ALA A 32 -0.72 -14.29 18.81
C ALA A 32 -0.99 -13.31 17.67
N ARG A 33 -2.00 -13.60 16.84
CA ARG A 33 -2.43 -12.72 15.74
C ARG A 33 -2.90 -11.38 16.28
N GLU A 34 -3.75 -11.37 17.31
CA GLU A 34 -4.24 -10.13 17.90
C GLU A 34 -3.12 -9.32 18.56
N ALA A 35 -2.17 -9.98 19.22
CA ALA A 35 -1.01 -9.31 19.78
C ALA A 35 -0.12 -8.67 18.70
N ALA A 36 0.09 -9.38 17.58
CA ALA A 36 0.80 -8.85 16.43
C ALA A 36 0.06 -7.69 15.76
N GLU A 37 -1.27 -7.76 15.60
CA GLU A 37 -2.07 -6.66 15.05
C GLU A 37 -1.98 -5.40 15.92
N ARG A 38 -2.02 -5.55 17.25
CA ARG A 38 -1.84 -4.44 18.19
C ARG A 38 -0.44 -3.84 18.13
N GLU A 39 0.58 -4.66 17.94
CA GLU A 39 1.97 -4.21 17.81
C GLU A 39 2.23 -3.51 16.47
N LEU A 40 1.73 -4.09 15.37
CA LEU A 40 1.92 -3.56 14.02
C LEU A 40 1.12 -2.30 13.77
N SER A 41 -0.06 -2.14 14.34
CA SER A 41 -0.89 -0.92 14.19
C SER A 41 -0.33 0.30 14.91
N LYS A 42 0.80 0.18 15.63
CA LYS A 42 1.45 1.32 16.27
C LYS A 42 1.83 2.38 15.23
N PRO A 43 1.55 3.68 15.50
CA PRO A 43 1.87 4.79 14.60
C PRO A 43 3.36 4.85 14.22
N MET A 44 4.26 4.48 15.14
CA MET A 44 5.71 4.41 14.94
C MET A 44 6.10 3.62 13.68
N TYR A 45 5.40 2.53 13.36
CA TYR A 45 5.70 1.72 12.18
C TYR A 45 5.09 2.28 10.87
N HIS A 46 4.20 3.26 10.98
CA HIS A 46 3.49 3.86 9.85
C HIS A 46 4.08 5.22 9.43
N GLU A 47 5.14 5.69 10.09
CA GLU A 47 5.80 6.97 9.77
C GLU A 47 6.39 7.02 8.36
N ASN A 48 6.79 5.85 7.83
CA ASN A 48 7.34 5.71 6.48
C ASN A 48 6.33 5.19 5.46
N ASP A 49 5.07 5.03 5.86
CA ASP A 49 4.05 4.59 4.90
C ASP A 49 3.83 5.70 3.87
N PRO A 50 3.83 5.35 2.57
CA PRO A 50 3.61 6.35 1.54
C PRO A 50 2.23 6.94 1.73
N SER A 51 2.20 8.27 1.84
CA SER A 51 0.94 9.01 1.98
C SER A 51 -0.02 8.66 0.85
N LEU A 52 -1.34 8.82 1.07
CA LEU A 52 -2.34 8.55 0.04
C LEU A 52 -2.06 9.34 -1.25
N LEU A 53 -1.60 10.58 -1.12
CA LEU A 53 -1.19 11.42 -2.25
C LEU A 53 0.02 10.82 -2.97
N GLN A 54 1.03 10.36 -2.25
CA GLN A 54 2.22 9.74 -2.85
C GLN A 54 1.88 8.44 -3.57
N ARG A 55 1.01 7.59 -2.98
CA ARG A 55 0.50 6.38 -3.66
C ARG A 55 -0.24 6.73 -4.95
N ALA A 56 -1.12 7.74 -4.91
CA ALA A 56 -1.85 8.19 -6.09
C ALA A 56 -0.92 8.77 -7.17
N LEU A 57 0.07 9.55 -6.77
CA LEU A 57 1.05 10.16 -7.67
C LEU A 57 1.96 9.11 -8.31
N ASN A 58 2.43 8.12 -7.54
CA ASN A 58 3.18 6.99 -8.09
C ASN A 58 2.35 6.21 -9.12
N ARG A 59 1.09 5.88 -8.76
CA ARG A 59 0.18 5.18 -9.68
C ARG A 59 -0.06 5.97 -10.98
N PHE A 60 -0.13 7.29 -10.88
CA PHE A 60 -0.26 8.17 -12.03
C PHE A 60 0.98 8.12 -12.92
N TRP A 61 2.19 8.23 -12.36
CA TRP A 61 3.43 8.16 -13.13
C TRP A 61 3.63 6.80 -13.79
N ASP A 62 3.34 5.70 -13.09
CA ASP A 62 3.38 4.35 -13.67
C ASP A 62 2.49 4.28 -14.93
N TRP A 63 1.27 4.82 -14.86
CA TRP A 63 0.36 4.85 -16.00
C TRP A 63 0.88 5.73 -17.16
N VAL A 64 1.53 6.86 -16.85
CA VAL A 64 2.17 7.73 -17.85
C VAL A 64 3.31 7.01 -18.56
N ASP A 65 4.17 6.31 -17.82
CA ASP A 65 5.29 5.55 -18.37
C ASP A 65 4.82 4.39 -19.24
N ASP A 66 3.77 3.67 -18.82
CA ASP A 66 3.14 2.62 -19.62
C ASP A 66 2.59 3.17 -20.95
N LEU A 67 1.97 4.35 -20.92
CA LEU A 67 1.43 5.01 -22.11
C LEU A 67 2.55 5.36 -23.11
N PHE A 68 3.64 5.96 -22.64
CA PHE A 68 4.78 6.29 -23.49
C PHE A 68 5.52 5.05 -24.00
N THR A 69 5.62 4.01 -23.18
CA THR A 69 6.22 2.71 -23.57
C THR A 69 5.40 2.05 -24.67
N ALA A 70 4.07 2.03 -24.54
CA ALA A 70 3.17 1.53 -25.58
C ALA A 70 3.26 2.35 -26.87
N ALA A 71 3.38 3.68 -26.75
CA ALA A 71 3.50 4.58 -27.90
C ALA A 71 4.86 4.47 -28.61
N SER A 72 5.93 4.12 -27.91
CA SER A 72 7.30 4.06 -28.44
C SER A 72 7.76 2.67 -28.88
N GLY A 73 7.24 1.58 -28.28
CA GLY A 73 7.86 0.26 -28.37
C GLY A 73 7.12 -0.85 -29.14
N ALA A 74 5.80 -0.77 -29.34
CA ALA A 74 5.01 -1.96 -29.71
C ALA A 74 4.58 -2.09 -31.20
N THR A 75 4.92 -1.13 -32.08
CA THR A 75 4.55 -1.19 -33.51
C THR A 75 5.66 -0.69 -34.43
N PRO A 76 5.78 -1.22 -35.68
CA PRO A 76 6.58 -0.58 -36.74
C PRO A 76 6.00 0.81 -37.03
N GLY A 77 6.52 1.83 -36.34
CA GLY A 77 5.99 3.20 -36.42
C GLY A 77 5.97 3.99 -35.10
N GLY A 78 6.82 3.70 -34.11
CA GLY A 78 6.84 4.38 -32.81
C GLY A 78 6.88 5.93 -32.82
N GLY A 79 7.31 6.56 -33.93
CA GLY A 79 7.18 8.01 -34.11
C GLY A 79 5.72 8.48 -34.29
N PHE A 80 4.85 7.65 -34.87
CA PHE A 80 3.45 7.97 -35.12
C PHE A 80 2.63 8.01 -33.82
N GLY A 81 2.87 7.08 -32.88
CA GLY A 81 2.22 7.10 -31.57
C GLY A 81 2.55 8.37 -30.78
N LEU A 82 3.83 8.77 -30.78
CA LEU A 82 4.27 10.02 -30.18
C LEU A 82 3.68 11.26 -30.86
N LEU A 83 3.58 11.26 -32.19
CA LEU A 83 2.93 12.34 -32.95
C LEU A 83 1.46 12.51 -32.54
N VAL A 84 0.70 11.41 -32.43
CA VAL A 84 -0.71 11.45 -32.02
C VAL A 84 -0.86 11.98 -30.60
N ILE A 85 -0.03 11.54 -29.65
CA ILE A 85 -0.03 12.06 -28.28
C ILE A 85 0.28 13.56 -28.27
N ALA A 86 1.30 14.00 -29.00
CA ALA A 86 1.65 15.42 -29.10
C ALA A 86 0.51 16.26 -29.68
N LEU A 87 -0.16 15.77 -30.73
CA LEU A 87 -1.34 16.43 -31.31
C LEU A 87 -2.50 16.49 -30.32
N ALA A 88 -2.76 15.43 -29.56
CA ALA A 88 -3.80 15.41 -28.53
C ALA A 88 -3.51 16.44 -27.42
N VAL A 89 -2.26 16.52 -26.95
CA VAL A 89 -1.83 17.52 -25.96
C VAL A 89 -2.02 18.94 -26.51
N LEU A 90 -1.59 19.20 -27.74
CA LEU A 90 -1.79 20.50 -28.40
C LEU A 90 -3.28 20.85 -28.54
N ALA A 91 -4.12 19.89 -28.90
CA ALA A 91 -5.57 20.10 -28.99
C ALA A 91 -6.18 20.45 -27.63
N VAL A 92 -5.75 19.80 -26.54
CA VAL A 92 -6.17 20.13 -25.17
C VAL A 92 -5.71 21.54 -24.79
N VAL A 93 -4.45 21.91 -25.07
CA VAL A 93 -3.94 23.26 -24.81
C VAL A 93 -4.72 24.31 -25.60
N ALA A 94 -4.99 24.08 -26.88
CA ALA A 94 -5.80 24.95 -27.72
C ALA A 94 -7.23 25.09 -27.18
N ALA A 95 -7.85 23.97 -26.79
CA ALA A 95 -9.17 23.96 -26.16
C ALA A 95 -9.20 24.72 -24.83
N LEU A 96 -8.16 24.57 -24.00
CA LEU A 96 -8.01 25.34 -22.78
C LEU A 96 -7.80 26.84 -23.07
N TRP A 97 -7.02 27.19 -24.09
CA TRP A 97 -6.83 28.58 -24.52
C TRP A 97 -8.13 29.20 -25.04
N TRP A 98 -8.91 28.45 -25.82
CA TRP A 98 -10.26 28.88 -26.24
C TRP A 98 -11.20 29.03 -25.04
N ARG A 99 -11.10 28.14 -24.05
CA ARG A 99 -11.96 28.13 -22.87
C ARG A 99 -11.62 29.20 -21.84
N LEU A 100 -10.34 29.47 -21.57
CA LEU A 100 -9.88 30.46 -20.59
C LEU A 100 -9.83 31.89 -21.16
N GLY A 101 -9.88 32.03 -22.49
CA GLY A 101 -9.68 33.30 -23.17
C GLY A 101 -8.20 33.67 -23.16
N THR A 102 -7.65 33.93 -24.35
CA THR A 102 -6.25 34.33 -24.55
C THR A 102 -5.79 35.36 -23.51
N PRO A 103 -4.62 35.19 -22.86
CA PRO A 103 -4.08 36.17 -21.94
C PRO A 103 -3.99 37.52 -22.64
N ARG A 104 -4.90 38.44 -22.31
CA ARG A 104 -4.83 39.82 -22.81
C ARG A 104 -3.56 40.40 -22.23
N ARG A 105 -2.60 40.75 -23.10
CA ARG A 105 -1.41 41.51 -22.72
C ARG A 105 -1.89 42.77 -22.01
N ALA A 106 -1.42 42.97 -20.78
CA ALA A 106 -1.67 44.22 -20.07
C ALA A 106 -1.14 45.38 -20.93
N PRO A 107 -1.90 46.48 -21.10
CA PRO A 107 -1.42 47.63 -21.83
C PRO A 107 -0.20 48.20 -21.09
N THR A 108 0.94 48.24 -21.78
CA THR A 108 2.09 49.03 -21.34
C THR A 108 1.68 50.49 -21.41
N SER A 109 1.42 51.09 -20.25
CA SER A 109 1.25 52.54 -20.11
C SER A 109 2.56 53.22 -20.48
N SER A 110 2.50 54.12 -21.47
CA SER A 110 3.57 55.05 -21.82
C SER A 110 3.60 56.24 -20.87
#